data_AF-A0A2E1W490-F1
#
_entry.id   AF-A0A2E1W490-F1
#
_cell.length_a   1.000
_cell.length_b   1.000
_cell.length_c   1.000
_cell.angle_alpha   90.00
_cell.angle_beta   90.00
_cell.angle_gamma   90.00
#
_symmetry.space_group_name_H-M   'P 1'
#
loop_
_entity.id
_entity.type
_entity.pdbx_description
1 polymer ?
#
loop_
_entity_poly.entity_id
_entity_poly.type
_entity_poly.pdbx_seq_one_letter_code
_entity_poly.pdbx_strand_id
1 'polypeptide(L)'
;MSQSFETVKEYLPYFFDVTTNYYYRNPDNRDKILSGGNEMRTSVKEGKYKIFTFADRHKEREINMKAFKERIVEYPIIDEVKVFNLSDVDPDYIKEHQSLFDDSRVFPWAAKAYLMDKGLRDCDDGDVIFWIDSDIRDLKEDGVENLFNLVNNSEKGIVGFHSDWWLERLFTKIDLYKHFNITDPSYWDTNQAYGGIFLVKKNKYTVKFFQELFDTWSIIRL
;
A
#
# COMPACT_ATOMS: atom_id res chain seq x y z
N MET A 1 26.83 -5.59 3.76
CA MET A 1 25.84 -6.68 3.88
C MET A 1 25.73 -7.00 5.36
N SER A 2 24.58 -6.73 5.98
CA SER A 2 24.36 -7.05 7.39
C SER A 2 24.35 -8.56 7.59
N GLN A 3 24.77 -9.02 8.77
CA GLN A 3 24.70 -10.43 9.20
C GLN A 3 23.29 -11.06 9.01
N SER A 4 22.23 -10.26 8.87
CA SER A 4 20.87 -10.77 8.65
C SER A 4 20.63 -11.29 7.23
N PHE A 5 21.30 -10.76 6.21
CA PHE A 5 21.02 -11.15 4.83
C PHE A 5 21.54 -12.54 4.49
N GLU A 6 22.75 -12.89 4.96
CA GLU A 6 23.32 -14.23 4.72
C GLU A 6 22.49 -15.32 5.40
N THR A 7 21.98 -15.07 6.61
CA THR A 7 21.08 -16.01 7.29
C THR A 7 19.74 -16.16 6.58
N VAL A 8 19.16 -15.07 6.05
CA VAL A 8 17.91 -15.12 5.27
C VAL A 8 18.11 -15.86 3.94
N LYS A 9 19.28 -15.71 3.32
CA LYS A 9 19.63 -16.33 2.04
C LYS A 9 19.68 -17.87 2.12
N GLU A 10 20.08 -18.42 3.26
CA GLU A 10 20.08 -19.88 3.50
C GLU A 10 18.68 -20.48 3.42
N TYR A 11 17.66 -19.78 3.92
CA TYR A 11 16.27 -20.26 3.97
C TYR A 11 15.43 -19.87 2.74
N LEU A 12 15.91 -18.94 1.91
CA LEU A 12 15.21 -18.45 0.73
C LEU A 12 14.78 -19.56 -0.25
N PRO A 13 15.63 -20.56 -0.58
CA PRO A 13 15.24 -21.66 -1.46
C PRO A 13 14.02 -22.42 -0.95
N TYR A 14 14.00 -22.75 0.35
CA TYR A 14 12.87 -23.42 0.98
C TYR A 14 11.62 -22.53 0.99
N PHE A 15 11.78 -21.23 1.26
CA PHE A 15 10.68 -20.27 1.22
C PHE A 15 10.01 -20.24 -0.16
N PHE A 16 10.77 -20.29 -1.26
CA PHE A 16 10.19 -20.35 -2.61
C PHE A 16 9.34 -21.59 -2.85
N ASP A 17 9.71 -22.72 -2.26
CA ASP A 17 9.02 -23.99 -2.45
C ASP A 17 7.67 -24.02 -1.70
N VAL A 18 7.55 -23.27 -0.61
CA VAL A 18 6.37 -23.28 0.27
C VAL A 18 5.52 -22.01 0.19
N THR A 19 6.05 -20.92 -0.36
CA THR A 19 5.32 -19.66 -0.44
C THR A 19 4.24 -19.71 -1.50
N THR A 20 3.08 -19.17 -1.17
CA THR A 20 1.96 -18.93 -2.08
C THR A 20 1.99 -17.52 -2.69
N ASN A 21 2.99 -16.70 -2.34
CA ASN A 21 3.12 -15.35 -2.85
C ASN A 21 3.59 -15.37 -4.32
N TYR A 22 2.79 -14.75 -5.20
CA TYR A 22 3.02 -14.73 -6.65
C TYR A 22 4.39 -14.16 -7.04
N TYR A 23 4.83 -13.07 -6.39
CA TYR A 23 6.12 -12.43 -6.71
C TYR A 23 7.29 -13.38 -6.51
N TYR A 24 7.28 -14.12 -5.40
CA TYR A 24 8.34 -15.07 -5.04
C TYR A 24 8.22 -16.39 -5.82
N ARG A 25 7.01 -16.80 -6.24
CA ARG A 25 6.82 -18.01 -7.08
C ARG A 25 7.19 -17.82 -8.54
N ASN A 26 7.20 -16.58 -9.04
CA ASN A 26 7.54 -16.32 -10.44
C ASN A 26 9.00 -16.75 -10.72
N PRO A 27 9.25 -17.74 -11.60
CA PRO A 27 10.59 -18.22 -11.90
C PRO A 27 11.53 -17.11 -12.41
N ASP A 28 11.00 -16.11 -13.12
CA ASP A 28 11.75 -14.98 -13.66
C ASP A 28 12.33 -14.06 -12.56
N ASN A 29 11.79 -14.15 -11.34
CA ASN A 29 12.23 -13.37 -10.19
C ASN A 29 13.17 -14.14 -9.27
N ARG A 30 13.20 -15.47 -9.32
CA ARG A 30 13.92 -16.32 -8.35
C ARG A 30 15.40 -15.97 -8.24
N ASP A 31 16.11 -15.89 -9.37
CA ASP A 31 17.54 -15.58 -9.39
C ASP A 31 17.83 -14.15 -8.92
N LYS A 32 16.96 -13.19 -9.30
CA LYS A 32 17.05 -11.80 -8.84
C LYS A 32 16.95 -11.73 -7.33
N ILE A 33 15.97 -12.43 -6.74
CA ILE A 33 15.72 -12.45 -5.30
C ILE A 33 16.87 -13.17 -4.56
N LEU A 34 17.35 -14.31 -5.05
CA LEU A 34 18.51 -15.03 -4.48
C LEU A 34 19.80 -14.18 -4.51
N SER A 35 19.92 -13.29 -5.49
CA SER A 35 21.02 -12.31 -5.59
C SER A 35 20.81 -11.05 -4.73
N GLY A 36 19.80 -11.03 -3.86
CA GLY A 36 19.47 -9.93 -2.95
C GLY A 36 18.25 -9.10 -3.33
N GLY A 37 17.52 -9.47 -4.38
CA GLY A 37 16.41 -8.68 -4.93
C GLY A 37 16.88 -7.31 -5.40
N ASN A 38 16.09 -6.64 -6.23
CA ASN A 38 16.32 -5.20 -6.38
C ASN A 38 15.75 -4.47 -5.16
N GLU A 39 14.63 -4.97 -4.64
CA GLU A 39 13.78 -4.33 -3.64
C GLU A 39 14.47 -4.16 -2.28
N MET A 40 15.35 -5.09 -1.88
CA MET A 40 15.99 -5.11 -0.57
C MET A 40 17.32 -4.33 -0.51
N ARG A 41 17.69 -3.65 -1.59
CA ARG A 41 18.94 -2.88 -1.66
C ARG A 41 18.73 -1.48 -1.10
N THR A 42 19.77 -0.91 -0.49
CA THR A 42 19.76 0.51 -0.14
C THR A 42 19.49 1.34 -1.40
N SER A 43 18.56 2.27 -1.31
CA SER A 43 18.20 3.20 -2.38
C SER A 43 18.57 4.62 -1.98
N VAL A 44 18.73 5.50 -2.98
CA VAL A 44 18.92 6.94 -2.73
C VAL A 44 17.54 7.59 -2.60
N LYS A 45 17.36 8.41 -1.57
CA LYS A 45 16.17 9.24 -1.42
C LYS A 45 16.19 10.36 -2.48
N GLU A 46 15.33 10.26 -3.49
CA GLU A 46 15.23 11.23 -4.59
C GLU A 46 14.18 12.33 -4.33
N GLY A 47 13.11 11.98 -3.60
CA GLY A 47 12.01 12.88 -3.28
C GLY A 47 11.67 12.89 -1.79
N LYS A 48 10.50 13.46 -1.46
CA LYS A 48 9.98 13.48 -0.09
C LYS A 48 9.36 12.15 0.28
N TYR A 49 9.57 11.73 1.51
CA TYR A 49 8.96 10.58 2.13
C TYR A 49 7.85 11.04 3.06
N LYS A 50 6.61 10.69 2.69
CA LYS A 50 5.39 11.13 3.34
C LYS A 50 4.68 9.91 3.92
N ILE A 51 4.08 10.06 5.09
CA ILE A 51 3.20 9.05 5.68
C ILE A 51 1.79 9.60 5.73
N PHE A 52 0.88 8.87 5.08
CA PHE A 52 -0.54 9.18 5.10
C PHE A 52 -1.29 8.12 5.91
N THR A 53 -2.22 8.57 6.73
CA THR A 53 -3.16 7.70 7.45
C THR A 53 -4.53 8.34 7.43
N PHE A 54 -5.55 7.55 7.75
CA PHE A 54 -6.92 8.00 7.89
C PHE A 54 -7.47 7.53 9.23
N ALA A 55 -7.86 8.48 10.07
CA ALA A 55 -8.49 8.23 11.36
C ALA A 55 -9.79 9.03 11.44
N ASP A 56 -10.90 8.31 11.40
CA ASP A 56 -12.23 8.90 11.54
C ASP A 56 -13.17 7.91 12.25
N ARG A 57 -14.32 8.40 12.71
CA ARG A 57 -15.43 7.67 13.36
C ARG A 57 -15.20 7.12 14.76
N HIS A 58 -13.95 6.90 15.16
CA HIS A 58 -13.62 6.39 16.48
C HIS A 58 -12.59 7.27 17.18
N LYS A 59 -12.99 7.87 18.30
CA LYS A 59 -12.12 8.70 19.14
C LYS A 59 -10.82 8.00 19.52
N GLU A 60 -10.86 6.69 19.74
CA GLU A 60 -9.66 5.89 20.02
C GLU A 60 -8.67 5.88 18.85
N ARG A 61 -9.15 5.82 17.60
CA ARG A 61 -8.29 5.87 16.40
C ARG A 61 -7.66 7.25 16.23
N GLU A 62 -8.40 8.32 16.50
CA GLU A 62 -7.87 9.68 16.49
C GLU A 62 -6.77 9.86 17.54
N ILE A 63 -7.00 9.39 18.77
CA ILE A 63 -6.00 9.42 19.84
C ILE A 63 -4.77 8.61 19.43
N ASN A 64 -4.97 7.40 18.91
CA ASN A 64 -3.87 6.53 18.47
C ASN A 64 -3.04 7.19 17.36
N MET A 65 -3.68 7.81 16.36
CA MET A 65 -2.96 8.45 15.26
C MET A 65 -2.28 9.75 15.65
N LYS A 66 -2.81 10.48 16.63
CA LYS A 66 -2.09 11.62 17.21
C LYS A 66 -0.79 11.15 17.88
N ALA A 67 -0.87 10.13 18.74
CA ALA A 67 0.30 9.56 19.41
C ALA A 67 1.30 8.94 18.40
N PHE A 68 0.79 8.26 17.37
CA PHE A 68 1.62 7.74 16.28
C PHE A 68 2.35 8.88 15.56
N LYS A 69 1.64 9.94 15.16
CA LYS A 69 2.24 11.09 14.49
C LYS A 69 3.33 11.72 15.35
N GLU A 70 3.07 11.99 16.63
CA GLU A 70 4.05 12.59 17.56
C GLU A 70 5.35 11.78 17.66
N ARG A 71 5.29 10.46 17.52
CA ARG A 71 6.48 9.60 17.52
C ARG A 71 7.20 9.56 16.19
N ILE A 72 6.46 9.49 15.08
CA ILE A 72 7.03 9.24 13.75
C ILE A 72 7.62 10.52 13.12
N VAL A 73 7.13 11.71 13.50
CA VAL A 73 7.73 12.97 13.04
C VAL A 73 9.16 13.18 13.52
N GLU A 74 9.58 12.45 14.56
CA GLU A 74 10.96 12.47 15.05
C GLU A 74 11.91 11.66 14.16
N TYR A 75 11.40 10.84 13.23
CA TYR A 75 12.23 10.01 12.36
C TYR A 75 12.85 10.87 11.26
N PRO A 76 14.18 11.05 11.21
CA PRO A 76 14.82 12.01 10.30
C PRO A 76 14.57 11.74 8.81
N ILE A 77 14.22 10.50 8.47
CA ILE A 77 13.98 10.08 7.09
C ILE A 77 12.60 10.55 6.56
N ILE A 78 11.65 10.84 7.46
CA ILE A 78 10.27 11.24 7.13
C ILE A 78 10.18 12.75 7.02
N ASP A 79 9.68 13.26 5.88
CA ASP A 79 9.52 14.70 5.66
C ASP A 79 8.13 15.21 6.06
N GLU A 80 7.12 14.35 6.00
CA GLU A 80 5.73 14.75 6.20
C GLU A 80 4.86 13.63 6.75
N VAL A 81 3.97 13.95 7.70
CA VAL A 81 2.94 13.03 8.21
C VAL A 81 1.56 13.71 8.18
N LYS A 82 0.66 13.16 7.35
CA LYS A 82 -0.75 13.58 7.26
C LYS A 82 -1.67 12.54 7.90
N VAL A 83 -2.49 13.00 8.83
CA VAL A 83 -3.56 12.22 9.45
C VAL A 83 -4.87 12.78 8.91
N PHE A 84 -5.40 12.14 7.89
CA PHE A 84 -6.66 12.53 7.29
C PHE A 84 -7.84 12.07 8.12
N ASN A 85 -8.96 12.77 7.95
CA ASN A 85 -10.29 12.41 8.40
C ASN A 85 -11.30 12.76 7.30
N LEU A 86 -12.59 12.66 7.59
CA LEU A 86 -13.63 12.90 6.59
C LEU A 86 -13.70 14.33 6.05
N SER A 87 -13.30 15.32 6.83
CA SER A 87 -13.27 16.71 6.38
C SER A 87 -12.20 16.99 5.32
N ASP A 88 -11.27 16.07 5.11
CA ASP A 88 -10.23 16.18 4.09
C ASP A 88 -10.69 15.72 2.69
N VAL A 89 -11.89 15.13 2.59
CA VAL A 89 -12.53 14.80 1.32
C VAL A 89 -13.28 16.03 0.80
N ASP A 90 -13.00 16.43 -0.45
CA ASP A 90 -13.54 17.67 -1.01
C ASP A 90 -15.08 17.59 -1.13
N PRO A 91 -15.82 18.63 -0.71
CA PRO A 91 -17.28 18.62 -0.74
C PRO A 91 -17.87 18.38 -2.13
N ASP A 92 -17.26 18.95 -3.17
CA ASP A 92 -17.71 18.76 -4.55
C ASP A 92 -17.53 17.30 -5.00
N TYR A 93 -16.47 16.64 -4.53
CA TYR A 93 -16.22 15.23 -4.80
C TYR A 93 -17.22 14.30 -4.10
N ILE A 94 -17.55 14.61 -2.84
CA ILE A 94 -18.61 13.92 -2.11
C ILE A 94 -19.93 14.05 -2.88
N LYS A 95 -20.24 15.25 -3.39
CA LYS A 95 -21.46 15.52 -4.13
C LYS A 95 -21.52 14.76 -5.46
N GLU A 96 -20.41 14.72 -6.21
CA GLU A 96 -20.32 13.98 -7.46
C GLU A 96 -20.50 12.46 -7.26
N HIS A 97 -19.96 11.93 -6.17
CA HIS A 97 -19.97 10.51 -5.85
C HIS A 97 -20.89 10.18 -4.67
N GLN A 98 -21.98 10.93 -4.50
CA GLN A 98 -22.83 10.89 -3.31
C GLN A 98 -23.24 9.47 -2.92
N SER A 99 -23.58 8.61 -3.88
CA SER A 99 -23.99 7.24 -3.58
C SER A 99 -22.93 6.35 -2.90
N LEU A 100 -21.63 6.64 -3.09
CA LEU A 100 -20.54 5.96 -2.38
C LEU A 100 -20.36 6.50 -0.96
N PHE A 101 -20.54 7.80 -0.80
CA PHE A 101 -20.35 8.53 0.45
C PHE A 101 -21.61 8.52 1.35
N ASP A 102 -22.77 8.12 0.84
CA ASP A 102 -23.96 7.85 1.65
C ASP A 102 -23.91 6.45 2.30
N ASP A 103 -23.16 5.50 1.71
CA ASP A 103 -22.98 4.16 2.28
C ASP A 103 -21.83 4.14 3.29
N SER A 104 -22.17 4.10 4.58
CA SER A 104 -21.19 4.09 5.65
C SER A 104 -20.20 2.92 5.59
N ARG A 105 -20.51 1.81 4.90
CA ARG A 105 -19.63 0.64 4.76
C ARG A 105 -18.57 0.84 3.67
N VAL A 106 -18.93 1.55 2.59
CA VAL A 106 -18.07 1.80 1.43
C VAL A 106 -17.25 3.07 1.62
N PHE A 107 -17.84 4.07 2.29
CA PHE A 107 -17.24 5.38 2.50
C PHE A 107 -15.75 5.34 2.85
N PRO A 108 -15.28 4.60 3.88
CA PRO A 108 -13.89 4.69 4.29
C PRO A 108 -12.91 4.22 3.20
N TRP A 109 -13.35 3.28 2.36
CA TRP A 109 -12.57 2.77 1.23
C TRP A 109 -12.55 3.76 0.07
N ALA A 110 -13.68 4.38 -0.25
CA ALA A 110 -13.76 5.43 -1.26
C ALA A 110 -12.93 6.66 -0.86
N ALA A 111 -12.99 7.06 0.42
CA ALA A 111 -12.18 8.14 0.97
C ALA A 111 -10.69 7.81 0.87
N LYS A 112 -10.26 6.59 1.23
CA LYS A 112 -8.86 6.15 1.08
C LYS A 112 -8.38 6.27 -0.37
N ALA A 113 -9.15 5.75 -1.33
CA ALA A 113 -8.79 5.82 -2.75
C ALA A 113 -8.65 7.29 -3.24
N TYR A 114 -9.61 8.14 -2.88
CA TYR A 114 -9.58 9.57 -3.20
C TYR A 114 -8.37 10.29 -2.58
N LEU A 115 -8.13 10.09 -1.29
CA LEU A 115 -7.05 10.76 -0.57
C LEU A 115 -5.67 10.34 -1.10
N MET A 116 -5.54 9.09 -1.55
CA MET A 116 -4.33 8.63 -2.25
C MET A 116 -4.17 9.28 -3.63
N ASP A 117 -5.23 9.34 -4.44
CA ASP A 117 -5.18 10.01 -5.75
C ASP A 117 -4.85 11.51 -5.60
N LYS A 118 -5.58 12.23 -4.75
CA LYS A 118 -5.32 13.65 -4.42
C LYS A 118 -3.89 13.82 -3.91
N GLY A 119 -3.51 12.97 -2.97
CA GLY A 119 -2.17 12.87 -2.42
C GLY A 119 -1.09 12.79 -3.49
N LEU A 120 -1.22 11.85 -4.41
CA LEU A 120 -0.29 11.67 -5.52
C LEU A 120 -0.31 12.88 -6.45
N ARG A 121 -1.46 13.48 -6.76
CA ARG A 121 -1.55 14.70 -7.60
C ARG A 121 -0.82 15.91 -6.98
N ASP A 122 -0.82 16.02 -5.66
CA ASP A 122 -0.15 17.08 -4.92
C ASP A 122 1.36 16.81 -4.68
N CYS A 123 1.86 15.64 -5.06
CA CYS A 123 3.26 15.26 -4.93
C CYS A 123 4.07 15.53 -6.20
N ASP A 124 5.37 15.80 -6.01
CA ASP A 124 6.33 15.84 -7.10
C ASP A 124 6.70 14.42 -7.55
N ASP A 125 7.12 14.25 -8.80
CA ASP A 125 7.63 12.97 -9.29
C ASP A 125 8.83 12.50 -8.44
N GLY A 126 8.81 11.25 -8.01
CA GLY A 126 9.83 10.67 -7.10
C GLY A 126 9.48 10.76 -5.61
N ASP A 127 8.51 11.57 -5.19
CA ASP A 127 7.97 11.53 -3.83
C ASP A 127 7.37 10.15 -3.53
N VAL A 128 7.46 9.71 -2.29
CA VAL A 128 6.86 8.46 -1.81
C VAL A 128 5.79 8.75 -0.78
N ILE A 129 4.61 8.16 -0.97
CA ILE A 129 3.55 8.09 0.02
C ILE A 129 3.55 6.69 0.62
N PHE A 130 3.74 6.59 1.92
CA PHE A 130 3.49 5.39 2.71
C PHE A 130 2.12 5.51 3.38
N TRP A 131 1.15 4.72 2.91
CA TRP A 131 -0.15 4.60 3.57
C TRP A 131 -0.09 3.59 4.71
N ILE A 132 -0.66 3.98 5.85
CA ILE A 132 -0.81 3.13 7.03
C ILE A 132 -2.19 3.31 7.68
N ASP A 133 -2.92 2.21 7.89
CA ASP A 133 -4.22 2.24 8.57
C ASP A 133 -4.07 2.61 10.05
N SER A 134 -5.10 3.28 10.60
CA SER A 134 -5.04 3.90 11.93
C SER A 134 -5.14 2.93 13.12
N ASP A 135 -5.30 1.64 12.85
CA ASP A 135 -5.19 0.58 13.85
C ASP A 135 -3.76 0.08 14.04
N ILE A 136 -2.82 0.45 13.17
CA ILE A 136 -1.41 0.10 13.29
C ILE A 136 -0.71 1.12 14.19
N ARG A 137 -0.21 0.64 15.33
CA ARG A 137 0.32 1.48 16.40
C ARG A 137 1.83 1.63 16.38
N ASP A 138 2.53 0.65 15.83
CA ASP A 138 3.98 0.54 15.91
C ASP A 138 4.63 0.45 14.54
N LEU A 139 5.53 1.39 14.29
CA LEU A 139 6.42 1.43 13.14
C LEU A 139 7.80 1.80 13.68
N LYS A 140 8.78 0.92 13.56
CA LYS A 140 10.12 1.15 14.11
C LYS A 140 11.00 1.86 13.10
N GLU A 141 11.78 2.83 13.56
CA GLU A 141 12.64 3.68 12.72
C GLU A 141 13.58 2.86 11.82
N ASP A 142 14.20 1.80 12.36
CA ASP A 142 15.10 0.90 11.63
C ASP A 142 14.41 0.08 10.54
N GLY A 143 13.09 -0.14 10.66
CA GLY A 143 12.26 -0.78 9.64
C GLY A 143 11.81 0.19 8.54
N VAL A 144 11.65 1.47 8.86
CA VAL A 144 11.08 2.47 7.94
C VAL A 144 11.95 2.66 6.69
N GLU A 145 13.27 2.77 6.87
CA GLU A 145 14.19 2.92 5.74
C GLU A 145 14.07 1.74 4.75
N ASN A 146 13.93 0.52 5.27
CA ASN A 146 13.76 -0.66 4.44
C ASN A 146 12.47 -0.60 3.61
N LEU A 147 11.37 -0.07 4.16
CA LEU A 147 10.12 0.09 3.42
C LEU A 147 10.29 1.07 2.24
N PHE A 148 10.98 2.20 2.45
CA PHE A 148 11.26 3.16 1.38
C PHE A 148 12.19 2.59 0.32
N ASN A 149 13.17 1.78 0.73
CA ASN A 149 14.04 1.06 -0.20
C ASN A 149 13.23 0.12 -1.10
N LEU A 150 12.27 -0.64 -0.55
CA LEU A 150 11.41 -1.54 -1.35
C LEU A 150 10.73 -0.79 -2.49
N VAL A 151 10.10 0.35 -2.21
CA VAL A 151 9.31 1.08 -3.21
C VAL A 151 10.17 1.86 -4.20
N ASN A 152 11.34 2.36 -3.79
CA ASN A 152 12.25 3.03 -4.71
C ASN A 152 12.82 2.06 -5.75
N ASN A 153 13.07 0.82 -5.32
CA ASN A 153 13.60 -0.25 -6.16
C ASN A 153 12.51 -1.02 -6.93
N SER A 154 11.23 -0.83 -6.58
CA SER A 154 10.10 -1.39 -7.33
C SER A 154 10.04 -0.80 -8.73
N GLU A 155 10.02 -1.66 -9.75
CA GLU A 155 9.96 -1.27 -11.17
C GLU A 155 8.79 -0.32 -11.46
N LYS A 156 7.65 -0.54 -10.80
CA LYS A 156 6.42 0.23 -10.97
C LYS A 156 6.24 1.31 -9.90
N GLY A 157 7.11 1.36 -8.90
CA GLY A 157 6.99 2.29 -7.78
C GLY A 157 5.78 2.03 -6.88
N ILE A 158 5.30 0.79 -6.81
CA ILE A 158 4.25 0.39 -5.86
C ILE A 158 4.70 -0.86 -5.12
N VAL A 159 4.46 -0.88 -3.81
CA VAL A 159 4.76 -2.02 -2.93
C VAL A 159 3.57 -2.23 -2.01
N GLY A 160 3.06 -3.45 -1.99
CA GLY A 160 2.04 -3.91 -1.06
C GLY A 160 2.49 -5.18 -0.36
N PHE A 161 1.82 -5.51 0.73
CA PHE A 161 2.10 -6.70 1.52
C PHE A 161 0.98 -7.71 1.32
N HIS A 162 1.28 -9.00 1.52
CA HIS A 162 0.29 -10.05 1.39
C HIS A 162 0.12 -10.78 2.72
N SER A 163 -1.08 -11.28 2.98
CA SER A 163 -1.33 -12.22 4.07
C SER A 163 -0.71 -13.57 3.73
N ASP A 164 -0.14 -14.26 4.72
CA ASP A 164 0.37 -15.63 4.51
C ASP A 164 -0.74 -16.70 4.59
N TRP A 165 -1.95 -16.33 5.02
CA TRP A 165 -3.02 -17.28 5.32
C TRP A 165 -4.27 -17.10 4.46
N TRP A 166 -4.57 -15.86 4.09
CA TRP A 166 -5.80 -15.53 3.38
C TRP A 166 -5.57 -15.48 1.89
N LEU A 167 -6.59 -15.87 1.11
CA LEU A 167 -6.58 -15.82 -0.35
C LEU A 167 -7.48 -14.70 -0.87
N GLU A 168 -7.11 -14.09 -1.99
CA GLU A 168 -7.86 -13.01 -2.64
C GLU A 168 -9.33 -13.34 -2.84
N ARG A 169 -9.64 -14.54 -3.33
CA ARG A 169 -11.03 -14.99 -3.56
C ARG A 169 -11.94 -14.97 -2.32
N LEU A 170 -11.39 -14.89 -1.10
CA LEU A 170 -12.18 -14.83 0.14
C LEU A 170 -12.62 -13.40 0.49
N PHE A 171 -11.95 -12.39 -0.06
CA PHE A 171 -12.15 -10.98 0.28
C PHE A 171 -12.59 -10.14 -0.91
N THR A 172 -12.34 -10.60 -2.13
CA THR A 172 -12.69 -9.90 -3.36
C THR A 172 -14.00 -10.44 -3.94
N LYS A 173 -14.96 -9.55 -4.19
CA LYS A 173 -16.26 -9.91 -4.79
C LYS A 173 -16.09 -10.45 -6.20
N ILE A 174 -16.81 -11.53 -6.53
CA ILE A 174 -16.80 -12.13 -7.87
C ILE A 174 -17.21 -11.18 -9.00
N ASP A 175 -18.02 -10.16 -8.68
CA ASP A 175 -18.46 -9.16 -9.66
C ASP A 175 -17.28 -8.34 -10.21
N LEU A 176 -16.21 -8.17 -9.42
CA LEU A 176 -14.97 -7.54 -9.88
C LEU A 176 -14.29 -8.36 -10.97
N TYR A 177 -14.18 -9.68 -10.78
CA TYR A 177 -13.59 -10.57 -11.78
C TYR A 177 -14.42 -10.60 -13.06
N LYS A 178 -15.75 -10.62 -12.94
CA LYS A 178 -16.65 -10.55 -14.10
C LYS A 178 -16.52 -9.22 -14.84
N HIS A 179 -16.46 -8.11 -14.11
CA HIS A 179 -16.33 -6.77 -14.70
C HIS A 179 -15.07 -6.64 -15.55
N PHE A 180 -13.94 -7.15 -15.05
CA PHE A 180 -12.66 -7.13 -15.75
C PHE A 180 -12.43 -8.32 -16.69
N ASN A 181 -13.44 -9.18 -16.88
CA ASN A 181 -13.33 -10.40 -17.67
C ASN A 181 -12.12 -11.28 -17.27
N ILE A 182 -11.84 -11.34 -15.97
CA ILE A 182 -10.78 -12.18 -15.42
C ILE A 182 -11.34 -13.59 -15.29
N THR A 183 -10.75 -14.53 -16.02
CA THR A 183 -11.14 -15.95 -16.00
C THR A 183 -10.03 -16.88 -15.51
N ASP A 184 -8.81 -16.37 -15.39
CA ASP A 184 -7.65 -17.15 -14.93
C ASP A 184 -7.56 -17.14 -13.39
N PRO A 185 -7.61 -18.31 -12.73
CA PRO A 185 -7.42 -18.43 -11.29
C PRO A 185 -6.14 -17.83 -10.73
N SER A 186 -5.10 -17.64 -11.56
CA SER A 186 -3.84 -17.01 -11.14
C SER A 186 -4.00 -15.57 -10.61
N TYR A 187 -5.15 -14.93 -10.83
CA TYR A 187 -5.46 -13.60 -10.33
C TYR A 187 -6.24 -13.57 -9.00
N TRP A 188 -6.80 -14.70 -8.53
CA TRP A 188 -7.61 -14.75 -7.30
C TRP A 188 -7.32 -15.93 -6.37
N ASP A 189 -6.57 -16.93 -6.86
CA ASP A 189 -5.97 -17.98 -6.05
C ASP A 189 -4.54 -17.59 -5.66
N THR A 190 -4.41 -16.35 -5.18
CA THR A 190 -3.19 -15.77 -4.65
C THR A 190 -3.42 -15.40 -3.20
N ASN A 191 -2.33 -15.23 -2.45
CA ASN A 191 -2.41 -14.60 -1.14
C ASN A 191 -3.09 -13.24 -1.25
N GLN A 192 -3.89 -12.91 -0.25
CA GLN A 192 -4.63 -11.66 -0.16
C GLN A 192 -3.65 -10.50 0.00
N ALA A 193 -3.73 -9.50 -0.88
CA ALA A 193 -3.08 -8.22 -0.72
C ALA A 193 -3.70 -7.45 0.46
N TYR A 194 -2.85 -6.97 1.35
CA TYR A 194 -3.22 -6.26 2.54
C TYR A 194 -3.29 -4.75 2.27
N GLY A 195 -4.50 -4.21 2.13
CA GLY A 195 -4.75 -2.80 1.80
C GLY A 195 -4.54 -1.81 2.97
N GLY A 196 -4.07 -2.28 4.13
CA GLY A 196 -3.82 -1.44 5.31
C GLY A 196 -2.43 -0.84 5.38
N ILE A 197 -1.48 -1.37 4.61
CA ILE A 197 -0.08 -0.91 4.55
C ILE A 197 0.38 -1.03 3.11
N PHE A 198 0.79 0.07 2.50
CA PHE A 198 1.40 0.04 1.17
C PHE A 198 2.18 1.33 0.89
N LEU A 199 3.14 1.26 -0.02
CA LEU A 199 3.97 2.39 -0.42
C LEU A 199 3.83 2.64 -1.92
N VAL A 200 3.83 3.93 -2.26
CA VAL A 200 3.64 4.40 -3.64
C VAL A 200 4.63 5.52 -3.92
N LYS A 201 5.57 5.28 -4.84
CA LYS A 201 6.41 6.31 -5.44
C LYS A 201 5.62 6.97 -6.57
N LYS A 202 5.47 8.29 -6.49
CA LYS A 202 4.80 9.10 -7.51
C LYS A 202 5.54 8.98 -8.84
N ASN A 203 4.82 8.47 -9.83
CA ASN A 203 5.22 8.42 -11.23
C ASN A 203 3.98 8.26 -12.11
N LYS A 204 4.15 8.27 -13.44
CA LYS A 204 3.03 8.15 -14.39
C LYS A 204 2.20 6.87 -14.21
N TYR A 205 2.84 5.75 -13.89
CA TYR A 205 2.15 4.48 -13.67
C TYR A 205 1.28 4.52 -12.42
N THR A 206 1.83 4.98 -11.29
CA THR A 206 1.11 4.95 -10.00
C THR A 206 -0.05 5.94 -9.97
N VAL A 207 0.07 7.09 -10.62
CA VAL A 207 -1.05 8.03 -10.80
C VAL A 207 -2.19 7.35 -11.56
N LYS A 208 -1.88 6.75 -12.71
CA LYS A 208 -2.88 6.06 -13.52
C LYS A 208 -3.55 4.91 -12.75
N PHE A 209 -2.76 4.14 -11.99
CA PHE A 209 -3.28 3.03 -11.18
C PHE A 209 -4.33 3.51 -10.15
N PHE A 210 -4.06 4.59 -9.41
CA PHE A 210 -5.02 5.08 -8.41
C PHE A 210 -6.26 5.74 -9.03
N GLN A 211 -6.13 6.34 -10.21
CA GLN A 211 -7.28 6.82 -10.99
C GLN A 211 -8.19 5.67 -11.39
N GLU A 212 -7.63 4.61 -12.01
CA GLU A 212 -8.40 3.42 -12.40
C GLU A 212 -8.98 2.68 -11.19
N LEU A 213 -8.24 2.63 -10.08
CA LEU A 213 -8.73 2.04 -8.84
C LEU A 213 -9.98 2.80 -8.34
N PHE A 214 -9.93 4.13 -8.29
CA PHE A 214 -11.07 4.93 -7.88
C PHE A 214 -12.28 4.73 -8.81
N ASP A 215 -12.07 4.78 -10.12
CA ASP A 215 -13.13 4.54 -11.10
C ASP A 215 -13.80 3.17 -10.89
N THR A 216 -13.01 2.15 -10.53
CA THR A 216 -13.52 0.81 -10.22
C THR A 216 -14.47 0.80 -9.01
N TRP A 217 -14.12 1.53 -7.94
CA TRP A 217 -14.99 1.69 -6.77
C TRP A 217 -16.32 2.35 -7.10
N SER A 218 -16.33 3.27 -8.07
CA SER A 218 -17.56 3.93 -8.53
C SER A 218 -18.52 3.00 -9.26
N ILE A 219 -18.00 1.92 -9.86
CA ILE A 219 -18.78 0.96 -10.64
C ILE A 219 -19.33 -0.15 -9.74
N ILE A 220 -18.51 -0.68 -8.83
CA ILE A 220 -18.84 -1.87 -8.03
C ILE A 220 -19.12 -1.43 -6.61
N ARG A 221 -20.40 -1.29 -6.27
CA ARG A 221 -20.83 -1.10 -4.88
C ARG A 221 -20.42 -2.34 -4.06
N LEU A 222 -19.34 -2.20 -3.27
CA LEU A 222 -18.96 -3.21 -2.27
C LEU A 222 -20.02 -3.35 -1.16
#